data_AF-A0A0F9P8C6-F1
#
_entry.id   AF-A0A0F9P8C6-F1
#
_cell.length_a   1.000
_cell.length_b   1.000
_cell.length_c   1.000
_cell.angle_alpha   90.00
_cell.angle_beta   90.00
_cell.angle_gamma   90.00
#
_symmetry.space_group_name_H-M   'P 1'
#
loop_
_entity.id
_entity.type
_entity.pdbx_description
1 polymer ?
#
loop_
_entity_poly.entity_id
_entity_poly.type
_entity_poly.pdbx_seq_one_letter_code
_entity_poly.pdbx_strand_id
1 'polypeptide(L)'
;MAKDIDIRELFFDILEIVKFELLFYQDRKSIMFERIVKTRVFQTKLQRLKNFIVHYFDILFKDEESSINQAALRSQLDNIARITNYYDDLSDFYTDHTKTLITQEKLKDLLDYSHIETLFLIFTNILDWEHYKTSLLFPTDKAKEKLLKEFLNKLASSEIKDVNDIIDLEQSIEGFVENIEIS
;
A
#
# COMPACT_ATOMS: atom_id res chain seq x y z
N MET A 1 -0.13 -17.67 -7.24
CA MET A 1 -1.32 -17.58 -6.34
C MET A 1 -2.10 -16.25 -6.44
N ALA A 2 -1.76 -15.33 -7.36
CA ALA A 2 -2.53 -14.11 -7.69
C ALA A 2 -3.93 -14.34 -8.30
N LYS A 3 -4.34 -15.60 -8.52
CA LYS A 3 -5.55 -15.94 -9.30
C LYS A 3 -6.85 -15.64 -8.56
N ASP A 4 -6.88 -15.73 -7.23
CA ASP A 4 -8.11 -15.56 -6.43
C ASP A 4 -8.30 -14.17 -5.79
N ILE A 5 -7.38 -13.22 -6.01
CA ILE A 5 -7.61 -11.85 -5.56
C ILE A 5 -8.71 -11.23 -6.43
N ASP A 6 -9.83 -10.89 -5.81
CA ASP A 6 -10.87 -10.09 -6.43
C ASP A 6 -10.32 -8.66 -6.61
N ILE A 7 -10.15 -8.26 -7.87
CA ILE A 7 -9.57 -6.96 -8.20
C ILE A 7 -10.49 -5.80 -7.78
N ARG A 8 -11.80 -6.06 -7.69
CA ARG A 8 -12.77 -5.08 -7.22
C ARG A 8 -12.59 -4.80 -5.74
N GLU A 9 -12.50 -5.85 -4.93
CA GLU A 9 -12.25 -5.70 -3.48
C GLU A 9 -10.91 -4.98 -3.24
N LEU A 10 -9.88 -5.32 -4.03
CA LEU A 10 -8.59 -4.62 -3.97
C LEU A 10 -8.72 -3.11 -4.25
N PHE A 11 -9.52 -2.70 -5.24
CA PHE A 11 -9.72 -1.28 -5.54
C PHE A 11 -10.39 -0.56 -4.36
N PHE A 12 -11.44 -1.16 -3.77
CA PHE A 12 -12.09 -0.59 -2.59
C PHE A 12 -11.14 -0.48 -1.40
N ASP A 13 -10.32 -1.50 -1.14
CA ASP A 13 -9.31 -1.47 -0.08
C ASP A 13 -8.30 -0.34 -0.29
N ILE A 14 -7.83 -0.15 -1.53
CA ILE A 14 -6.91 0.95 -1.88
C ILE A 14 -7.59 2.31 -1.65
N LEU A 15 -8.83 2.51 -2.10
CA LEU A 15 -9.54 3.78 -1.90
C LEU A 15 -9.77 4.07 -0.42
N GLU A 16 -10.12 3.06 0.37
CA GLU A 16 -10.34 3.24 1.81
C GLU A 16 -9.06 3.70 2.53
N ILE A 17 -7.91 3.12 2.15
CA ILE A 17 -6.61 3.50 2.70
C ILE A 17 -6.21 4.92 2.26
N VAL A 18 -6.39 5.28 0.99
CA VAL A 18 -6.09 6.64 0.49
C VAL A 18 -6.98 7.68 1.18
N LYS A 19 -8.27 7.39 1.33
CA LYS A 19 -9.21 8.23 2.09
C LYS A 19 -8.77 8.39 3.53
N PHE A 20 -8.28 7.32 4.15
CA PHE A 20 -7.72 7.38 5.50
C PHE A 20 -6.48 8.27 5.57
N GLU A 21 -5.57 8.18 4.61
CA GLU A 21 -4.39 9.06 4.52
C GLU A 21 -4.77 10.55 4.40
N LEU A 22 -5.68 10.88 3.49
CA LEU A 22 -6.16 12.25 3.30
C LEU A 22 -6.77 12.82 4.58
N LEU A 23 -7.62 12.03 5.25
CA LEU A 23 -8.22 12.41 6.53
C LEU A 23 -7.18 12.54 7.63
N PHE A 24 -6.17 11.67 7.67
CA PHE A 24 -5.09 11.74 8.66
C PHE A 24 -4.37 13.08 8.62
N TYR A 25 -4.02 13.59 7.43
CA TYR A 25 -3.35 14.90 7.31
C TYR A 25 -4.26 16.09 7.69
N GLN A 26 -5.59 15.94 7.57
CA GLN A 26 -6.55 16.91 8.07
C GLN A 26 -6.64 16.83 9.60
N ASP A 27 -6.81 15.63 10.15
CA ASP A 27 -6.92 15.36 11.58
C ASP A 27 -5.67 15.79 12.35
N ARG A 28 -4.48 15.64 11.76
CA ARG A 28 -3.20 16.06 12.35
C ARG A 28 -3.13 17.56 12.67
N LYS A 29 -3.92 18.38 11.97
CA LYS A 29 -4.03 19.83 12.23
C LYS A 29 -5.04 20.16 13.33
N SER A 30 -5.83 19.18 13.78
CA SER A 30 -6.87 19.37 14.79
C SER A 30 -6.31 19.39 16.20
N ILE A 31 -6.87 20.25 17.06
CA ILE A 31 -6.59 20.24 18.51
C ILE A 31 -7.01 18.92 19.19
N MET A 32 -7.85 18.12 18.54
CA MET A 32 -8.33 16.83 19.04
C MET A 32 -7.51 15.64 18.54
N PHE A 33 -6.42 15.88 17.79
CA PHE A 33 -5.66 14.80 17.13
C PHE A 33 -5.30 13.65 18.08
N GLU A 34 -4.76 13.95 19.27
CA GLU A 34 -4.40 12.94 20.26
C GLU A 34 -5.58 12.06 20.73
N ARG A 35 -6.80 12.59 20.69
CA ARG A 35 -8.02 11.84 20.99
C ARG A 35 -8.47 11.02 19.79
N ILE A 36 -8.42 11.61 18.60
CA ILE A 36 -8.79 10.97 17.33
C ILE A 36 -7.98 9.69 17.12
N VAL A 37 -6.65 9.75 17.28
CA VAL A 37 -5.78 8.59 17.07
C VAL A 37 -6.04 7.45 18.05
N LYS A 38 -6.63 7.74 19.22
CA LYS A 38 -7.00 6.73 20.23
C LYS A 38 -8.37 6.11 20.00
N THR A 39 -9.16 6.62 19.05
CA THR A 39 -10.49 6.08 18.78
C THR A 39 -10.40 4.69 18.17
N ARG A 40 -11.40 3.85 18.46
CA ARG A 40 -11.53 2.52 17.84
C ARG A 40 -11.59 2.61 16.32
N VAL A 41 -12.26 3.63 15.78
CA VAL A 41 -12.39 3.82 14.33
C VAL A 41 -11.02 4.04 13.69
N PHE A 42 -10.21 4.93 14.26
CA PHE A 42 -8.85 5.18 13.78
C PHE A 42 -7.99 3.91 13.86
N GLN A 43 -8.00 3.23 15.01
CA GLN A 43 -7.21 2.02 15.22
C GLN A 43 -7.60 0.88 14.27
N THR A 44 -8.90 0.73 13.96
CA THR A 44 -9.36 -0.24 12.95
C THR A 44 -8.80 0.10 11.56
N LYS A 45 -8.82 1.38 11.15
CA LYS A 45 -8.27 1.81 9.86
C LYS A 45 -6.75 1.60 9.78
N LEU A 46 -6.03 1.93 10.86
CA LEU A 46 -4.60 1.67 10.97
C LEU A 46 -4.30 0.16 10.84
N GLN A 47 -5.08 -0.69 11.50
CA GLN A 47 -4.90 -2.13 11.38
C GLN A 47 -5.16 -2.65 9.96
N ARG A 48 -6.14 -2.07 9.25
CA ARG A 48 -6.39 -2.41 7.83
C ARG A 48 -5.18 -2.09 6.95
N LEU A 49 -4.60 -0.90 7.11
CA LEU A 49 -3.35 -0.53 6.42
C LEU A 49 -2.21 -1.53 6.70
N LYS A 50 -1.97 -1.85 7.98
CA LYS A 50 -0.95 -2.84 8.36
C LYS A 50 -1.22 -4.21 7.73
N ASN A 51 -2.46 -4.68 7.81
CA ASN A 51 -2.86 -5.99 7.26
C ASN A 51 -2.67 -6.03 5.75
N PHE A 52 -2.99 -4.96 5.03
CA PHE A 52 -2.77 -4.85 3.60
C PHE A 52 -1.28 -5.03 3.25
N ILE A 53 -0.40 -4.28 3.92
CA ILE A 53 1.05 -4.34 3.71
C ILE A 53 1.57 -5.75 4.02
N VAL A 54 1.21 -6.31 5.18
CA VAL A 54 1.64 -7.66 5.57
C VAL A 54 1.17 -8.70 4.55
N HIS A 55 -0.09 -8.64 4.13
CA HIS A 55 -0.63 -9.60 3.18
C HIS A 55 0.11 -9.57 1.84
N TYR A 56 0.42 -8.38 1.34
CA TYR A 56 1.22 -8.20 0.14
C TYR A 56 2.59 -8.90 0.24
N PHE A 57 3.33 -8.64 1.31
CA PHE A 57 4.64 -9.26 1.50
C PHE A 57 4.55 -10.76 1.77
N ASP A 58 3.55 -11.22 2.53
CA ASP A 58 3.30 -12.64 2.77
C ASP A 58 3.11 -13.41 1.44
N ILE A 59 2.46 -12.80 0.45
CA ILE A 59 2.33 -13.39 -0.90
C ILE A 59 3.70 -13.47 -1.58
N LEU A 60 4.48 -12.40 -1.56
CA LEU A 60 5.79 -12.36 -2.20
C LEU A 60 6.79 -13.32 -1.56
N PHE A 61 6.76 -13.48 -0.23
CA PHE A 61 7.59 -14.44 0.50
C PHE A 61 7.18 -15.90 0.21
N LYS A 62 5.90 -16.18 -0.05
CA LYS A 62 5.43 -17.56 -0.30
C LYS A 62 5.79 -18.13 -1.67
N ASP A 63 5.99 -17.27 -2.67
CA ASP A 63 6.24 -17.69 -4.06
C ASP A 63 7.76 -17.79 -4.34
N GLU A 64 8.45 -18.59 -3.52
CA GLU A 64 9.91 -18.70 -3.53
C GLU A 64 10.46 -19.29 -4.84
N GLU A 65 9.65 -20.01 -5.63
CA GLU A 65 10.10 -20.61 -6.90
C GLU A 65 10.00 -19.64 -8.09
N SER A 66 9.21 -18.58 -7.97
CA SER A 66 9.04 -17.57 -9.03
C SER A 66 10.17 -16.54 -8.98
N SER A 67 11.09 -16.62 -9.94
CA SER A 67 12.18 -15.64 -10.11
C SER A 67 11.68 -14.19 -10.25
N ILE A 68 10.48 -14.02 -10.82
CA ILE A 68 9.82 -12.72 -10.96
C ILE A 68 9.36 -12.20 -9.59
N ASN A 69 8.78 -13.05 -8.74
CA ASN A 69 8.33 -12.64 -7.40
C ASN A 69 9.50 -12.39 -6.47
N GLN A 70 10.57 -13.19 -6.57
CA GLN A 70 11.81 -12.91 -5.85
C GLN A 70 12.41 -11.55 -6.22
N ALA A 71 12.39 -11.19 -7.52
CA ALA A 71 12.85 -9.88 -7.96
C ALA A 71 11.97 -8.74 -7.43
N ALA A 72 10.64 -8.92 -7.47
CA ALA A 72 9.68 -7.97 -6.91
C ALA A 72 9.88 -7.79 -5.40
N LEU A 73 9.98 -8.89 -4.65
CA LEU A 73 10.27 -8.91 -3.23
C LEU A 73 11.55 -8.16 -2.91
N ARG A 74 12.63 -8.44 -3.64
CA ARG A 74 13.92 -7.79 -3.43
C ARG A 74 13.83 -6.28 -3.64
N SER A 75 13.15 -5.84 -4.70
CA SER A 75 12.94 -4.42 -4.97
C SER A 75 12.15 -3.74 -3.85
N GLN A 76 11.11 -4.39 -3.35
CA GLN A 76 10.26 -3.84 -2.28
C GLN A 76 10.98 -3.80 -0.93
N LEU A 77 11.76 -4.83 -0.59
CA LEU A 77 12.59 -4.82 0.62
C LEU A 77 13.68 -3.74 0.56
N ASP A 78 14.29 -3.53 -0.61
CA ASP A 78 15.26 -2.44 -0.82
C ASP A 78 14.59 -1.06 -0.62
N ASN A 79 13.35 -0.89 -1.08
CA ASN A 79 12.59 0.35 -0.86
C ASN A 79 12.21 0.56 0.61
N ILE A 80 11.75 -0.48 1.31
CA ILE A 80 11.46 -0.41 2.75
C ILE A 80 12.70 0.04 3.51
N ALA A 81 13.84 -0.62 3.27
CA ALA A 81 15.10 -0.27 3.94
C ALA A 81 15.49 1.20 3.71
N ARG A 82 15.25 1.74 2.51
CA ARG A 82 15.50 3.15 2.20
C ARG A 82 14.54 4.08 2.94
N ILE A 83 13.24 3.78 2.95
CA ILE A 83 12.22 4.59 3.63
C ILE A 83 12.56 4.64 5.14
N THR A 84 12.82 3.50 5.74
CA THR A 84 13.06 3.39 7.19
C THR A 84 14.35 4.08 7.62
N ASN A 85 15.38 4.06 6.78
CA ASN A 85 16.64 4.76 7.04
C ASN A 85 16.52 6.29 6.82
N TYR A 86 15.72 6.72 5.85
CA TYR A 86 15.59 8.14 5.52
C TYR A 86 14.84 8.93 6.61
N TYR A 87 13.82 8.33 7.20
CA TYR A 87 12.98 9.00 8.20
C TYR A 87 13.49 8.88 9.64
N ASP A 88 14.66 8.25 9.87
CA ASP A 88 15.36 8.09 11.17
C ASP A 88 14.51 7.49 12.31
N ASP A 89 13.28 7.05 12.01
CA ASP A 89 12.33 6.43 12.95
C ASP A 89 12.86 5.12 13.57
N LEU A 90 13.77 4.44 12.85
CA LEU A 90 14.18 3.06 13.13
C LEU A 90 15.68 2.81 12.88
N SER A 91 16.52 3.85 12.95
CA SER A 91 17.97 3.73 12.74
C SER A 91 18.63 2.71 13.67
N ASP A 92 18.11 2.55 14.89
CA ASP A 92 18.56 1.54 15.86
C ASP A 92 18.08 0.10 15.57
N PHE A 93 17.02 -0.08 14.77
CA PHE A 93 16.54 -1.42 14.37
C PHE A 93 17.43 -2.05 13.27
N TYR A 94 18.15 -1.23 12.51
CA TYR A 94 18.93 -1.65 11.35
C TYR A 94 20.36 -1.09 11.40
N THR A 95 21.09 -1.42 12.46
CA THR A 95 22.54 -1.15 12.52
C THR A 95 23.37 -1.90 11.47
N ASP A 96 22.77 -2.80 10.67
CA ASP A 96 23.44 -3.45 9.54
C ASP A 96 22.63 -3.36 8.25
N HIS A 97 23.16 -2.57 7.32
CA HIS A 97 22.61 -2.30 5.99
C HIS A 97 22.72 -3.52 5.07
N THR A 98 21.95 -4.57 5.32
CA THR A 98 21.87 -5.68 4.37
C THR A 98 20.43 -6.17 4.22
N LYS A 99 19.84 -5.87 3.06
CA LYS A 99 18.58 -6.43 2.52
C LYS A 99 18.34 -7.91 2.81
N THR A 100 19.41 -8.68 2.96
CA THR A 100 19.43 -10.11 3.29
C THR A 100 18.90 -10.43 4.69
N LEU A 101 18.70 -9.43 5.56
CA LEU A 101 18.31 -9.62 6.95
C LEU A 101 16.85 -9.25 7.24
N ILE A 102 16.08 -8.69 6.28
CA ILE A 102 14.66 -8.37 6.45
C ILE A 102 13.83 -9.64 6.18
N THR A 103 13.68 -10.44 7.23
CA THR A 103 12.75 -11.59 7.24
C THR A 103 11.31 -11.11 7.32
N GLN A 104 10.36 -11.98 6.95
CA GLN A 104 8.92 -11.73 7.13
C GLN A 104 8.54 -11.34 8.58
N GLU A 105 9.18 -11.94 9.59
CA GLU A 105 8.97 -11.62 11.00
C GLU A 105 9.41 -10.19 11.34
N LYS A 106 10.66 -9.84 11.04
CA LYS A 106 11.16 -8.47 11.18
C LYS A 106 10.36 -7.42 10.43
N LEU A 107 9.79 -7.76 9.27
CA LEU A 107 8.88 -6.85 8.57
C LEU A 107 7.61 -6.59 9.38
N LYS A 108 7.01 -7.63 9.98
CA LYS A 108 5.84 -7.48 10.85
C LYS A 108 6.16 -6.60 12.06
N ASP A 109 7.29 -6.86 12.72
CA ASP A 109 7.75 -6.03 13.83
C ASP A 109 7.94 -4.57 13.40
N LEU A 110 8.59 -4.34 12.25
CA LEU A 110 8.78 -3.02 11.70
C LEU A 110 7.46 -2.27 11.53
N LEU A 111 6.46 -2.91 10.92
CA LEU A 111 5.15 -2.30 10.69
C LEU A 111 4.43 -2.02 12.01
N ASP A 112 4.69 -2.80 13.06
CA ASP A 112 4.08 -2.60 14.35
C ASP A 112 4.59 -1.37 15.10
N TYR A 113 5.89 -1.10 14.98
CA TYR A 113 6.55 0.03 15.64
C TYR A 113 6.67 1.29 14.77
N SER A 114 6.36 1.21 13.47
CA SER A 114 6.47 2.35 12.55
C SER A 114 5.47 3.46 12.84
N HIS A 115 5.90 4.70 12.63
CA HIS A 115 4.98 5.83 12.53
C HIS A 115 4.01 5.62 11.37
N ILE A 116 2.79 6.13 11.52
CA ILE A 116 1.73 5.94 10.53
C ILE A 116 2.10 6.56 9.17
N GLU A 117 2.79 7.71 9.15
CA GLU A 117 3.32 8.29 7.92
C GLU A 117 4.26 7.34 7.18
N THR A 118 5.12 6.63 7.91
CA THR A 118 6.01 5.60 7.35
C THR A 118 5.21 4.45 6.72
N LEU A 119 4.09 4.06 7.34
CA LEU A 119 3.18 3.05 6.77
C LEU A 119 2.51 3.54 5.47
N PHE A 120 2.08 4.80 5.40
CA PHE A 120 1.52 5.37 4.16
C PHE A 120 2.55 5.42 3.03
N LEU A 121 3.82 5.73 3.35
CA LEU A 121 4.91 5.69 2.37
C LEU A 121 5.18 4.27 1.86
N ILE A 122 5.18 3.27 2.74
CA ILE A 122 5.32 1.87 2.34
C ILE A 122 4.15 1.46 1.44
N PHE A 123 2.91 1.80 1.80
CA PHE A 123 1.74 1.54 0.98
C PHE A 123 1.85 2.20 -0.41
N THR A 124 2.20 3.48 -0.46
CA THR A 124 2.42 4.21 -1.73
C THR A 124 3.52 3.56 -2.57
N ASN A 125 4.58 3.06 -1.96
CA ASN A 125 5.67 2.37 -2.66
C ASN A 125 5.25 0.99 -3.22
N ILE A 126 4.40 0.25 -2.51
CA ILE A 126 3.81 -1.00 -3.00
C ILE A 126 2.99 -0.73 -4.28
N LEU A 127 2.23 0.36 -4.28
CA LEU A 127 1.41 0.76 -5.42
C LEU A 127 2.24 1.39 -6.56
N ASP A 128 3.41 1.96 -6.25
CA ASP A 128 4.31 2.68 -7.19
C ASP A 128 3.59 3.73 -8.06
N TRP A 129 2.51 4.32 -7.54
CA TRP A 129 1.61 5.16 -8.34
C TRP A 129 2.17 6.56 -8.67
N GLU A 130 3.04 7.15 -7.83
CA GLU A 130 3.73 8.41 -8.17
C GLU A 130 4.74 8.28 -9.31
N HIS A 131 5.19 7.06 -9.63
CA HIS A 131 6.30 6.83 -10.56
C HIS A 131 5.92 6.02 -11.80
N TYR A 132 4.68 5.51 -11.90
CA TYR A 132 4.07 4.89 -13.09
C TYR A 132 4.93 3.84 -13.82
N LYS A 133 5.97 3.31 -13.18
CA LYS A 133 6.98 2.48 -13.86
C LYS A 133 6.63 1.02 -13.69
N THR A 134 6.26 0.57 -12.49
CA THR A 134 5.85 -0.83 -12.24
C THR A 134 5.12 -0.97 -10.91
N SER A 135 3.79 -1.20 -10.92
CA SER A 135 3.21 -1.87 -9.75
C SER A 135 3.76 -3.31 -9.69
N LEU A 136 3.96 -3.77 -8.46
CA LEU A 136 4.50 -5.09 -8.16
C LEU A 136 3.48 -5.90 -7.36
N LEU A 137 2.20 -5.54 -7.43
CA LEU A 137 1.08 -6.26 -6.80
C LEU A 137 0.76 -7.56 -7.53
N PHE A 138 0.79 -7.55 -8.87
CA PHE A 138 0.52 -8.72 -9.70
C PHE A 138 1.68 -9.00 -10.66
N PRO A 139 2.90 -9.24 -10.16
CA PRO A 139 4.10 -9.33 -11.00
C PRO A 139 4.02 -10.44 -12.07
N THR A 140 3.29 -11.52 -11.77
CA THR A 140 3.04 -12.68 -12.66
C THR A 140 1.74 -12.60 -13.47
N ASP A 141 0.77 -11.77 -13.09
CA ASP A 141 -0.54 -11.68 -13.76
C ASP A 141 -0.67 -10.33 -14.48
N LYS A 142 -0.25 -10.31 -15.75
CA LYS A 142 -0.17 -9.08 -16.55
C LYS A 142 -1.53 -8.43 -16.81
N ALA A 143 -2.63 -9.21 -16.80
CA ALA A 143 -3.97 -8.66 -17.01
C ALA A 143 -4.42 -7.89 -15.77
N LYS A 144 -4.33 -8.50 -14.58
CA LYS A 144 -4.63 -7.82 -13.31
C LYS A 144 -3.69 -6.63 -13.07
N GLU A 145 -2.42 -6.78 -13.42
CA GLU A 145 -1.43 -5.71 -13.33
C GLU A 145 -1.78 -4.51 -14.23
N LYS A 146 -2.26 -4.76 -15.46
CA LYS A 146 -2.73 -3.70 -16.37
C LYS A 146 -3.94 -2.98 -15.79
N LEU A 147 -4.95 -3.72 -15.33
CA LEU A 147 -6.15 -3.18 -14.70
C LEU A 147 -5.82 -2.29 -13.48
N LEU A 148 -4.94 -2.78 -12.62
CA LEU A 148 -4.47 -2.04 -11.46
C LEU A 148 -3.77 -0.74 -11.87
N LYS A 149 -2.90 -0.76 -12.89
CA LYS A 149 -2.24 0.45 -13.38
C LYS A 149 -3.23 1.48 -13.91
N GLU A 150 -4.25 1.05 -14.66
CA GLU A 150 -5.29 1.96 -15.15
C GLU A 150 -6.10 2.58 -14.01
N PHE A 151 -6.41 1.79 -12.98
CA PHE A 151 -7.06 2.28 -11.77
C PHE A 151 -6.18 3.30 -11.03
N LEU A 152 -4.91 2.97 -10.80
CA LEU A 152 -3.96 3.85 -10.13
C LEU A 152 -3.71 5.14 -10.92
N ASN A 153 -3.74 5.11 -12.26
CA ASN A 153 -3.66 6.32 -13.09
C ASN A 153 -4.87 7.24 -12.89
N LYS A 154 -6.08 6.68 -12.72
CA LYS A 154 -7.27 7.48 -12.40
C LYS A 154 -7.16 8.07 -11.00
N LEU A 155 -6.74 7.26 -10.03
CA LEU A 155 -6.55 7.68 -8.65
C LEU A 155 -5.48 8.78 -8.54
N ALA A 156 -4.37 8.65 -9.26
CA ALA A 156 -3.26 9.61 -9.28
C ALA A 156 -3.54 10.85 -10.16
N SER A 157 -4.66 10.86 -10.89
CA SER A 157 -5.01 11.99 -11.73
C SER A 157 -5.20 13.24 -10.88
N SER A 158 -4.98 14.41 -11.49
CA SER A 158 -5.19 15.72 -10.84
C SER A 158 -6.63 15.98 -10.37
N GLU A 159 -7.53 15.01 -10.57
CA GLU A 159 -8.94 15.05 -10.18
C GLU A 159 -9.15 14.64 -8.71
N ILE A 160 -8.26 13.83 -8.13
CA ILE A 160 -8.34 13.46 -6.70
C ILE A 160 -7.62 14.52 -5.86
N LYS A 161 -8.39 15.44 -5.25
CA LYS A 161 -7.89 16.54 -4.40
C LYS A 161 -8.39 16.44 -2.97
N ASP A 162 -9.54 15.83 -2.77
CA ASP A 162 -10.15 15.64 -1.46
C ASP A 162 -10.94 14.32 -1.35
N VAL A 163 -11.59 14.15 -0.20
CA VAL A 163 -12.31 12.93 0.15
C VAL A 163 -13.55 12.69 -0.73
N ASN A 164 -14.18 13.74 -1.26
CA ASN A 164 -15.34 13.60 -2.12
C ASN A 164 -14.96 12.99 -3.48
N ASP A 165 -13.80 13.39 -4.01
CA ASP A 165 -13.31 12.82 -5.27
C ASP A 165 -13.08 11.30 -5.15
N ILE A 166 -12.65 10.82 -3.97
CA ILE A 166 -12.56 9.38 -3.68
C ILE A 166 -13.93 8.72 -3.67
N ILE A 167 -14.96 9.36 -3.10
CA ILE A 167 -16.33 8.82 -3.04
C ILE A 167 -16.92 8.70 -4.44
N ASP A 168 -16.67 9.67 -5.31
CA ASP A 168 -17.13 9.62 -6.71
C ASP A 168 -16.43 8.47 -7.46
N LEU A 169 -15.14 8.26 -7.20
CA LEU A 169 -14.40 7.12 -7.75
C LEU A 169 -14.95 5.79 -7.22
N GLU A 170 -15.25 5.66 -5.92
CA GLU A 170 -15.90 4.50 -5.30
C GLU A 170 -17.20 4.12 -6.03
N GLN A 171 -18.04 5.11 -6.36
CA GLN A 171 -19.31 4.89 -7.06
C GLN A 171 -19.12 4.47 -8.53
N SER A 172 -17.99 4.81 -9.13
CA SER A 172 -17.68 4.48 -10.52
C SER A 172 -16.97 3.13 -10.71
N ILE A 173 -16.56 2.46 -9.61
CA ILE A 173 -15.75 1.22 -9.67
C ILE A 173 -16.44 0.12 -10.47
N GLU A 174 -17.75 -0.08 -10.29
CA GLU A 174 -18.47 -1.15 -11.00
C GLU A 174 -18.39 -0.96 -12.52
N GLY A 175 -18.73 0.25 -12.99
CA GLY A 175 -18.60 0.59 -14.41
C GLY A 175 -17.16 0.60 -14.89
N PHE A 176 -16.18 0.93 -14.04
CA PHE A 176 -14.77 0.89 -14.40
C PHE A 176 -14.28 -0.53 -14.68
N VAL A 177 -14.58 -1.48 -13.78
CA VAL A 177 -14.20 -2.88 -13.94
C VAL A 177 -14.87 -3.48 -15.17
N GLU A 178 -16.17 -3.26 -15.35
CA GLU A 178 -16.92 -3.77 -16.51
C GLU A 178 -16.39 -3.24 -17.85
N ASN A 179 -16.06 -1.95 -17.94
CA ASN A 179 -15.58 -1.34 -19.18
C ASN A 179 -14.21 -1.87 -19.61
N ILE A 180 -13.34 -2.24 -18.65
CA ILE A 180 -11.99 -2.72 -18.98
C ILE A 180 -11.97 -4.24 -19.17
N GLU A 181 -12.83 -5.01 -18.50
CA GLU A 181 -12.97 -6.45 -18.79
C GLU A 181 -13.46 -6.72 -20.23
N ILE A 182 -14.16 -5.76 -20.86
CA ILE A 182 -14.67 -5.85 -22.24
C ILE A 182 -13.64 -5.33 -23.28
N SER A 183 -12.59 -4.62 -22.85
CA SER A 183 -11.59 -3.95 -23.72
C SER A 183 -10.31 -4.75 -23.93
#